data_AF-Q81I24-F1
#
_entry.id   AF-Q81I24-F1
#
_cell.length_a   1.000
_cell.length_b   1.000
_cell.length_c   1.000
_cell.angle_alpha   90.00
_cell.angle_beta   90.00
_cell.angle_gamma   90.00
#
_symmetry.space_group_name_H-M   'P 1'
#
loop_
_entity.id
_entity.type
_entity.pdbx_description
1 polymer ?
#
loop_
_entity_poly.entity_id
_entity_poly.type
_entity_poly.pdbx_seq_one_letter_code
_entity_poly.pdbx_strand_id
1 'polypeptide(L)'
;MQQTLEKIGKQVFYKRLQQKMTQEELCQGICSVSYLSKIENGKIEASEEILQLLCTRLEIAVTDLRDVEEDVKGKLDEWLNALVHLDKQQVERIYEELQGEMKHVLDFEIINYYKLLYTRYLIMKRDISALEEELDKLKKVYKKYSPFQKLLYMYSRGLLCCLQYRWKDGLDYSPFRTGKPIAFRHGMKVRLDTEYH
;
A
#
# COMPACT_ATOMS: atom_id res chain seq x y z
N MET A 1 -4.84 18.64 1.51
CA MET A 1 -5.80 18.95 0.42
C MET A 1 -5.18 18.81 -0.96
N GLN A 2 -3.94 19.25 -1.21
CA GLN A 2 -3.31 19.18 -2.55
C GLN A 2 -3.00 17.76 -3.08
N GLN A 3 -2.81 16.76 -2.21
CA GLN A 3 -2.57 15.37 -2.62
C GLN A 3 -3.83 14.62 -3.11
N THR A 4 -5.02 15.19 -2.88
CA THR A 4 -6.29 14.47 -3.11
C THR A 4 -6.74 14.53 -4.58
N LEU A 5 -6.32 15.54 -5.33
CA LEU A 5 -6.85 15.84 -6.66
C LEU A 5 -6.08 15.14 -7.82
N GLU A 6 -4.75 14.96 -7.70
CA GLU A 6 -3.96 14.12 -8.64
C GLU A 6 -4.45 12.66 -8.66
N LYS A 7 -4.94 12.17 -7.51
CA LYS A 7 -5.44 10.81 -7.35
C LYS A 7 -6.75 10.59 -8.13
N ILE A 8 -7.59 11.62 -8.22
CA ILE A 8 -8.89 11.55 -8.91
C ILE A 8 -8.70 11.41 -10.42
N GLY A 9 -7.74 12.12 -11.02
CA GLY A 9 -7.49 12.02 -12.45
C GLY A 9 -7.16 10.59 -12.90
N LYS A 10 -6.33 9.88 -12.12
CA LYS A 10 -6.05 8.45 -12.38
C LYS A 10 -7.28 7.57 -12.17
N GLN A 11 -8.11 7.86 -11.19
CA GLN A 11 -9.33 7.09 -10.93
C GLN A 11 -10.33 7.21 -12.09
N VAL A 12 -10.51 8.42 -12.63
CA VAL A 12 -11.30 8.70 -13.83
C VAL A 12 -10.79 7.86 -15.01
N PHE A 13 -9.48 7.83 -15.23
CA PHE A 13 -8.85 7.01 -16.28
C PHE A 13 -9.16 5.52 -16.12
N TYR A 14 -8.94 4.95 -14.92
CA TYR A 14 -9.13 3.51 -14.69
C TYR A 14 -10.59 3.08 -14.86
N LYS A 15 -11.53 3.85 -14.29
CA LYS A 15 -12.96 3.52 -14.40
C LYS A 15 -13.44 3.61 -15.85
N ARG A 16 -13.00 4.64 -16.58
CA ARG A 16 -13.28 4.78 -18.02
C ARG A 16 -12.83 3.55 -18.81
N LEU A 17 -11.62 3.06 -18.54
CA LEU A 17 -11.11 1.84 -19.19
C LEU A 17 -11.91 0.59 -18.82
N GLN A 18 -12.33 0.44 -17.56
CA GLN A 18 -13.19 -0.68 -17.12
C GLN A 18 -14.54 -0.68 -17.85
N GLN A 19 -15.12 0.50 -18.08
CA GLN A 19 -16.37 0.67 -18.82
C GLN A 19 -16.18 0.67 -20.34
N LYS A 20 -14.95 0.48 -20.85
CA LYS A 20 -14.59 0.54 -22.27
C LYS A 20 -15.00 1.85 -22.97
N MET A 21 -15.06 2.95 -22.22
CA MET A 21 -15.41 4.27 -22.75
C MET A 21 -14.19 4.97 -23.37
N THR A 22 -14.41 5.71 -24.45
CA THR A 22 -13.39 6.60 -25.04
C THR A 22 -13.30 7.92 -24.27
N GLN A 23 -12.20 8.65 -24.45
CA GLN A 23 -12.08 10.00 -23.87
C GLN A 23 -13.13 10.95 -24.45
N GLU A 24 -13.48 10.77 -25.72
CA GLU A 24 -14.51 11.56 -26.42
C GLU A 24 -15.89 11.34 -25.81
N GLU A 25 -16.25 10.08 -25.53
CA GLU A 25 -17.52 9.72 -24.87
C GLU A 25 -17.59 10.28 -23.44
N LEU A 26 -16.49 10.23 -22.69
CA LEU A 26 -16.48 10.72 -21.31
C LEU A 26 -16.52 12.25 -21.23
N CYS A 27 -15.74 12.96 -22.06
CA CYS A 27 -15.63 14.41 -21.96
C CYS A 27 -16.79 15.17 -22.63
N GLN A 28 -17.65 14.49 -23.39
CA GLN A 28 -18.74 15.09 -24.14
C GLN A 28 -19.64 15.95 -23.25
N GLY A 29 -19.76 17.23 -23.60
CA GLY A 29 -20.57 18.19 -22.85
C GLY A 29 -19.98 18.62 -21.49
N ILE A 30 -18.74 18.21 -21.17
CA ILE A 30 -18.05 18.58 -19.93
C ILE A 30 -16.78 19.38 -20.22
N CYS A 31 -15.85 18.82 -21.00
CA CYS A 31 -14.56 19.44 -21.29
C CYS A 31 -13.99 18.92 -22.63
N SER A 32 -12.81 19.42 -23.04
CA SER A 32 -12.15 18.93 -24.25
C SER A 32 -11.40 17.63 -24.00
N VAL A 33 -11.27 16.79 -25.03
CA VAL A 33 -10.50 15.53 -25.00
C VAL A 33 -9.06 15.77 -24.53
N SER A 34 -8.43 16.86 -25.00
CA SER A 34 -7.08 17.24 -24.57
C SER A 34 -7.01 17.63 -23.10
N TYR A 35 -8.05 18.29 -22.58
CA TYR A 35 -8.16 18.65 -21.16
C TYR A 35 -8.33 17.40 -20.30
N LEU A 36 -9.26 16.50 -20.66
CA LEU A 36 -9.44 15.20 -20.01
C LEU A 36 -8.16 14.37 -20.00
N SER A 37 -7.45 14.29 -21.13
CA SER A 37 -6.17 13.57 -21.21
C SER A 37 -5.13 14.13 -20.25
N LYS A 38 -5.06 15.45 -20.06
CA LYS A 38 -4.16 16.07 -19.08
C LYS A 38 -4.58 15.77 -17.64
N ILE A 39 -5.87 15.73 -17.34
CA ILE A 39 -6.40 15.32 -16.02
C ILE A 39 -6.02 13.85 -15.74
N GLU A 40 -6.32 12.94 -16.67
CA GLU A 40 -6.08 11.50 -16.53
C GLU A 40 -4.59 11.17 -16.31
N ASN A 41 -3.70 11.97 -16.92
CA ASN A 41 -2.25 11.84 -16.78
C ASN A 41 -1.66 12.63 -15.59
N GLY A 42 -2.48 13.30 -14.77
CA GLY A 42 -2.03 14.10 -13.64
C GLY A 42 -1.22 15.34 -14.04
N LYS A 43 -1.39 15.84 -15.27
CA LYS A 43 -0.68 17.03 -15.78
C LYS A 43 -1.35 18.34 -15.39
N ILE A 44 -2.66 18.30 -15.13
CA ILE A 44 -3.45 19.46 -14.69
C ILE A 44 -4.42 19.03 -13.60
N GLU A 45 -4.72 19.97 -12.70
CA GLU A 45 -5.75 19.85 -11.70
C GLU A 45 -7.05 20.45 -12.28
N ALA A 46 -8.12 19.65 -12.32
CA ALA A 46 -9.43 20.12 -12.77
C ALA A 46 -10.19 20.79 -11.63
N SER A 47 -11.10 21.69 -11.97
CA SER A 47 -12.04 22.24 -10.99
C SER A 47 -12.93 21.14 -10.44
N GLU A 48 -13.40 21.34 -9.20
CA GLU A 48 -14.29 20.42 -8.50
C GLU A 48 -15.57 20.13 -9.32
N GLU A 49 -16.12 21.15 -9.97
CA GLU A 49 -17.28 21.01 -10.87
C GLU A 49 -17.01 20.03 -12.04
N ILE A 50 -15.86 20.15 -12.72
CA ILE A 50 -15.51 19.28 -13.84
C ILE A 50 -15.29 17.84 -13.35
N LEU A 51 -14.64 17.67 -12.20
CA LEU A 51 -14.45 16.35 -11.60
C LEU A 51 -15.79 15.72 -11.20
N GLN A 52 -16.69 16.48 -10.60
CA GLN A 52 -18.03 16.02 -10.23
C GLN A 52 -18.80 15.51 -11.46
N LEU A 53 -18.76 16.26 -12.57
CA LEU A 53 -19.45 15.90 -13.81
C LEU A 53 -18.86 14.64 -14.46
N LEU A 54 -17.53 14.51 -14.49
CA LEU A 54 -16.84 13.31 -14.99
C LEU A 54 -17.16 12.09 -14.12
N CYS A 55 -17.11 12.23 -12.80
CA CYS A 55 -17.43 11.15 -11.87
C CYS A 55 -18.90 10.73 -11.97
N THR A 56 -19.83 11.69 -12.09
CA THR A 56 -21.26 11.41 -12.30
C THR A 56 -21.49 10.62 -13.58
N ARG A 57 -20.80 10.96 -14.68
CA ARG A 57 -20.91 10.23 -15.95
C ARG A 57 -20.40 8.79 -15.85
N LEU A 58 -19.31 8.59 -15.12
CA LEU A 58 -18.73 7.27 -14.89
C LEU A 58 -19.50 6.46 -13.83
N GLU A 59 -20.61 6.99 -13.30
CA GLU A 59 -21.32 6.42 -12.16
C GLU A 59 -20.37 6.11 -11.00
N ILE A 60 -19.35 6.96 -10.83
CA ILE A 60 -18.46 6.95 -9.68
C ILE A 60 -19.18 7.71 -8.59
N ALA A 61 -19.75 6.99 -7.63
CA ALA A 61 -19.94 7.57 -6.30
C ALA A 61 -18.53 7.92 -5.78
N VAL A 62 -18.18 9.21 -5.76
CA VAL A 62 -16.87 9.70 -5.30
C VAL A 62 -16.63 9.34 -3.82
N THR A 63 -17.70 9.00 -3.10
CA THR A 63 -17.71 8.43 -1.76
C THR A 63 -17.17 7.00 -1.73
N ASP A 64 -17.64 6.11 -2.62
CA ASP A 64 -17.42 4.65 -2.49
C ASP A 64 -15.95 4.21 -2.64
N LEU A 65 -15.09 4.95 -3.33
CA LEU A 65 -13.67 4.60 -3.47
C LEU A 65 -12.78 5.16 -2.36
N ARG A 66 -13.15 6.30 -1.77
CA ARG A 66 -12.44 6.84 -0.59
C ARG A 66 -12.77 6.00 0.63
N ASP A 67 -14.02 5.58 0.76
CA ASP A 67 -14.49 4.72 1.84
C ASP A 67 -13.80 3.35 1.77
N VAL A 68 -13.75 2.71 0.59
CA VAL A 68 -13.04 1.43 0.43
C VAL A 68 -11.55 1.53 0.74
N GLU A 69 -10.87 2.59 0.32
CA GLU A 69 -9.43 2.75 0.59
C GLU A 69 -9.15 3.08 2.07
N GLU A 70 -10.06 3.78 2.75
CA GLU A 70 -9.97 4.08 4.17
C GLU A 70 -10.28 2.84 5.02
N ASP A 71 -11.32 2.08 4.64
CA ASP A 71 -11.68 0.79 5.23
C ASP A 71 -10.55 -0.23 5.08
N VAL A 72 -9.98 -0.35 3.88
CA VAL A 72 -8.84 -1.25 3.64
C VAL A 72 -7.64 -0.82 4.47
N LYS A 73 -7.34 0.48 4.58
CA LYS A 73 -6.25 0.94 5.46
C LYS A 73 -6.50 0.54 6.92
N GLY A 74 -7.72 0.72 7.42
CA GLY A 74 -8.10 0.28 8.75
C GLY A 74 -7.86 -1.22 8.95
N LYS A 75 -8.32 -2.04 8.00
CA LYS A 75 -8.10 -3.49 8.03
C LYS A 75 -6.63 -3.90 7.94
N LEU A 76 -5.80 -3.19 7.17
CA LEU A 76 -4.36 -3.44 7.13
C LEU A 76 -3.70 -3.16 8.48
N ASP A 77 -4.14 -2.14 9.21
CA ASP A 77 -3.64 -1.84 10.55
C ASP A 77 -4.12 -2.88 11.58
N GLU A 78 -5.36 -3.35 11.49
CA GLU A 78 -5.85 -4.50 12.27
C GLU A 78 -5.03 -5.76 11.98
N TRP A 79 -4.75 -6.03 10.70
CA TRP A 79 -3.96 -7.18 10.28
C TRP A 79 -2.52 -7.10 10.81
N LEU A 80 -1.90 -5.92 10.74
CA LEU A 80 -0.59 -5.68 11.33
C LEU A 80 -0.60 -5.98 12.85
N ASN A 81 -1.60 -5.50 13.57
CA ASN A 81 -1.73 -5.78 15.00
C ASN A 81 -1.87 -7.28 15.27
N ALA A 82 -2.73 -7.98 14.52
CA ALA A 82 -2.89 -9.43 14.65
C ALA A 82 -1.58 -10.19 14.36
N LEU A 83 -0.84 -9.79 13.32
CA LEU A 83 0.47 -10.35 12.97
C LEU A 83 1.52 -10.11 14.07
N VAL A 84 1.54 -8.92 14.69
CA VAL A 84 2.46 -8.57 15.78
C VAL A 84 2.14 -9.37 17.05
N HIS A 85 0.87 -9.57 17.35
CA HIS A 85 0.41 -10.35 18.49
C HIS A 85 0.37 -11.86 18.24
N LEU A 86 0.72 -12.30 17.03
CA LEU A 86 0.71 -13.71 16.61
C LEU A 86 -0.67 -14.38 16.80
N ASP A 87 -1.74 -13.59 16.68
CA ASP A 87 -3.12 -14.09 16.72
C ASP A 87 -3.45 -14.74 15.38
N LYS A 88 -3.11 -16.03 15.26
CA LYS A 88 -3.28 -16.79 14.02
C LYS A 88 -4.71 -16.77 13.52
N GLN A 89 -5.70 -16.87 14.41
CA GLN A 89 -7.10 -16.93 14.00
C GLN A 89 -7.52 -15.62 13.35
N GLN A 90 -7.19 -14.49 13.96
CA GLN A 90 -7.48 -13.18 13.40
C GLN A 90 -6.69 -12.90 12.12
N VAL A 91 -5.43 -13.33 12.06
CA VAL A 91 -4.59 -13.17 10.86
C VAL A 91 -5.20 -13.86 9.65
N GLU A 92 -5.64 -15.12 9.76
CA GLU A 92 -6.26 -15.83 8.64
C GLU A 92 -7.58 -15.18 8.23
N ARG A 93 -8.45 -14.86 9.20
CA ARG A 93 -9.76 -14.25 8.95
C ARG A 93 -9.62 -12.94 8.16
N ILE A 94 -8.77 -12.04 8.65
CA ILE A 94 -8.57 -10.73 8.00
C ILE A 94 -7.89 -10.90 6.63
N TYR A 95 -6.98 -11.89 6.49
CA TYR A 95 -6.35 -12.18 5.20
C TYR A 95 -7.38 -12.61 4.14
N GLU A 96 -8.32 -13.48 4.48
CA GLU A 96 -9.40 -13.91 3.59
C GLU A 96 -10.29 -12.74 3.13
N GLU A 97 -10.64 -11.83 4.03
CA GLU A 97 -11.39 -10.61 3.71
C GLU A 97 -10.61 -9.69 2.76
N LEU A 98 -9.33 -9.43 3.07
CA LEU A 98 -8.46 -8.56 2.29
C LEU A 98 -8.26 -9.07 0.85
N GLN A 99 -8.26 -10.38 0.61
CA GLN A 99 -8.11 -10.93 -0.75
C GLN A 99 -9.22 -10.46 -1.72
N GLY A 100 -10.44 -10.24 -1.22
CA GLY A 100 -11.54 -9.71 -2.01
C GLY A 100 -11.39 -8.20 -2.25
N GLU A 101 -11.18 -7.45 -1.18
CA GLU A 101 -11.17 -5.98 -1.20
C GLU A 101 -9.97 -5.41 -1.95
N MET A 102 -8.80 -6.04 -1.84
CA MET A 102 -7.58 -5.59 -2.53
C MET A 102 -7.70 -5.60 -4.05
N LYS A 103 -8.68 -6.31 -4.64
CA LYS A 103 -8.94 -6.29 -6.10
C LYS A 103 -9.42 -4.93 -6.60
N HIS A 104 -10.02 -4.13 -5.70
CA HIS A 104 -10.61 -2.83 -6.02
C HIS A 104 -9.68 -1.66 -5.67
N VAL A 105 -8.61 -1.93 -4.92
CA VAL A 105 -7.63 -0.92 -4.50
C VAL A 105 -6.67 -0.60 -5.65
N LEU A 106 -6.57 0.68 -5.99
CA LEU A 106 -5.64 1.20 -7.02
C LEU A 106 -4.50 2.02 -6.41
N ASP A 107 -4.62 2.41 -5.14
CA ASP A 107 -3.61 3.18 -4.43
C ASP A 107 -2.32 2.37 -4.25
N PHE A 108 -1.23 2.86 -4.85
CA PHE A 108 0.06 2.21 -4.84
C PHE A 108 0.67 2.10 -3.43
N GLU A 109 0.40 3.06 -2.54
CA GLU A 109 0.90 3.04 -1.17
C GLU A 109 0.21 1.95 -0.35
N ILE A 110 -1.13 1.82 -0.47
CA ILE A 110 -1.91 0.75 0.15
C ILE A 110 -1.46 -0.61 -0.37
N ILE A 111 -1.33 -0.77 -1.69
CA ILE A 111 -0.88 -2.02 -2.32
C ILE A 111 0.50 -2.44 -1.80
N ASN A 112 1.46 -1.50 -1.71
CA ASN A 112 2.79 -1.82 -1.20
C ASN A 112 2.76 -2.16 0.29
N TYR A 113 1.94 -1.45 1.08
CA TYR A 113 1.80 -1.74 2.50
C TYR A 113 1.22 -3.15 2.73
N TYR A 114 0.15 -3.51 2.02
CA TYR A 114 -0.39 -4.85 2.02
C TYR A 114 0.67 -5.91 1.68
N LYS A 115 1.45 -5.72 0.61
CA LYS A 115 2.51 -6.67 0.25
C LYS A 115 3.60 -6.79 1.31
N LEU A 116 3.96 -5.69 1.98
CA LEU A 116 4.92 -5.73 3.08
C LEU A 116 4.38 -6.53 4.28
N LEU A 117 3.11 -6.35 4.63
CA LEU A 117 2.46 -7.17 5.67
C LEU A 117 2.34 -8.64 5.26
N TYR A 118 2.08 -8.91 3.98
CA TYR A 118 2.07 -10.26 3.43
C TYR A 118 3.41 -10.98 3.61
N THR A 119 4.55 -10.29 3.52
CA THR A 119 5.84 -10.92 3.87
C THR A 119 5.90 -11.42 5.31
N ARG A 120 5.28 -10.70 6.27
CA ARG A 120 5.20 -11.14 7.68
C ARG A 120 4.27 -12.34 7.85
N TYR A 121 3.17 -12.35 7.12
CA TYR A 121 2.28 -13.50 7.06
C TYR A 121 3.01 -14.76 6.55
N LEU A 122 3.80 -14.64 5.48
CA LEU A 122 4.62 -15.74 4.96
C LEU A 122 5.68 -16.22 5.98
N ILE A 123 6.30 -15.29 6.72
CA ILE A 123 7.22 -15.62 7.82
C ILE A 123 6.49 -16.43 8.90
N MET A 124 5.28 -16.03 9.29
CA MET A 124 4.46 -16.75 10.27
C MET A 124 4.11 -18.16 9.78
N LYS A 125 3.76 -18.32 8.50
CA LYS A 125 3.51 -19.62 7.85
C LYS A 125 4.76 -20.45 7.62
N ARG A 126 5.96 -19.85 7.78
CA ARG A 126 7.26 -20.43 7.45
C ARG A 126 7.41 -20.83 5.98
N ASP A 127 6.72 -20.13 5.08
CA ASP A 127 6.90 -20.30 3.64
C ASP A 127 8.06 -19.43 3.16
N ILE A 128 9.28 -19.96 3.33
CA ILE A 128 10.53 -19.26 3.02
C ILE A 128 10.66 -19.00 1.52
N SER A 129 10.20 -19.95 0.69
CA SER A 129 10.29 -19.85 -0.77
C SER A 129 9.44 -18.69 -1.29
N ALA A 130 8.16 -18.64 -0.89
CA ALA A 130 7.28 -17.53 -1.28
C ALA A 130 7.75 -16.19 -0.72
N LEU A 131 8.32 -16.18 0.50
CA LEU A 131 8.85 -14.98 1.14
C LEU A 131 10.00 -14.36 0.34
N GLU A 132 10.96 -15.19 -0.09
CA GLU A 132 12.12 -14.73 -0.86
C GLU A 132 11.68 -14.15 -2.21
N GLU A 133 10.78 -14.84 -2.91
CA GLU A 133 10.22 -14.37 -4.18
C GLU A 133 9.51 -13.01 -4.04
N GLU A 134 8.66 -12.85 -3.02
CA GLU A 134 7.93 -11.60 -2.82
C GLU A 134 8.85 -10.45 -2.42
N LEU A 135 9.86 -10.71 -1.57
CA LEU A 135 10.85 -9.69 -1.20
C LEU A 135 11.68 -9.23 -2.41
N ASP A 136 12.04 -10.12 -3.32
CA ASP A 136 12.78 -9.74 -4.53
C ASP A 136 11.92 -8.92 -5.50
N LYS A 137 10.60 -9.15 -5.56
CA LYS A 137 9.67 -8.26 -6.28
C LYS A 137 9.64 -6.88 -5.63
N LEU A 138 9.50 -6.81 -4.30
CA LEU A 138 9.41 -5.56 -3.54
C LEU A 138 10.71 -4.74 -3.60
N LYS A 139 11.87 -5.39 -3.75
CA LYS A 139 13.17 -4.73 -3.92
C LYS A 139 13.18 -3.75 -5.11
N LYS A 140 12.46 -4.07 -6.20
CA LYS A 140 12.43 -3.25 -7.43
C LYS A 140 11.82 -1.86 -7.20
N VAL A 141 10.88 -1.75 -6.26
CA VAL A 141 10.16 -0.51 -5.94
C VAL A 141 10.65 0.15 -4.64
N TYR A 142 11.60 -0.47 -3.94
CA TYR A 142 12.14 -0.05 -2.63
C TYR A 142 12.52 1.44 -2.55
N LYS A 143 13.08 2.03 -3.61
CA LYS A 143 13.48 3.44 -3.62
C LYS A 143 12.30 4.40 -3.35
N LYS A 144 11.10 4.02 -3.79
CA LYS A 144 9.86 4.80 -3.67
C LYS A 144 9.18 4.66 -2.31
N TYR A 145 9.65 3.76 -1.45
CA TYR A 145 9.02 3.50 -0.16
C TYR A 145 9.21 4.65 0.82
N SER A 146 8.17 4.86 1.64
CA SER A 146 8.24 5.70 2.83
C SER A 146 9.27 5.14 3.83
N PRO A 147 9.79 5.95 4.77
CA PRO A 147 10.72 5.47 5.80
C PRO A 147 10.18 4.26 6.57
N PHE A 148 8.88 4.25 6.88
CA PHE A 148 8.23 3.13 7.57
C PHE A 148 8.18 1.86 6.70
N GLN A 149 7.81 1.98 5.44
CA GLN A 149 7.80 0.85 4.51
C GLN A 149 9.21 0.26 4.29
N LYS A 150 10.24 1.11 4.23
CA LYS A 150 11.64 0.67 4.17
C LYS A 150 12.03 -0.12 5.42
N LEU A 151 11.63 0.34 6.60
CA LEU A 151 11.84 -0.38 7.85
C LEU A 151 11.18 -1.76 7.83
N LEU A 152 9.90 -1.85 7.40
CA LEU A 152 9.19 -3.12 7.29
C LEU A 152 9.90 -4.09 6.34
N TYR A 153 10.31 -3.61 5.16
CA TYR A 153 11.05 -4.41 4.19
C TYR A 153 12.37 -4.93 4.74
N MET A 154 13.17 -4.06 5.37
CA MET A 154 14.46 -4.42 5.95
C MET A 154 14.29 -5.46 7.06
N TYR A 155 13.28 -5.28 7.92
CA TYR A 155 12.97 -6.25 8.97
C TYR A 155 12.64 -7.64 8.39
N SER A 156 11.78 -7.71 7.37
CA SER A 156 11.44 -8.98 6.71
C SER A 156 12.65 -9.64 6.03
N ARG A 157 13.56 -8.87 5.42
CA ARG A 157 14.83 -9.38 4.87
C ARG A 157 15.76 -9.92 5.94
N GLY A 158 15.91 -9.19 7.05
CA GLY A 158 16.71 -9.64 8.19
C GLY A 158 16.19 -10.96 8.76
N LEU A 159 14.87 -11.08 8.93
CA LEU A 159 14.22 -12.32 9.37
C LEU A 159 14.42 -13.48 8.38
N LEU A 160 14.30 -13.24 7.06
CA LEU A 160 14.60 -14.24 6.04
C LEU A 160 16.04 -14.77 6.17
N CYS A 161 17.02 -13.87 6.32
CA CYS A 161 18.42 -14.25 6.53
C CYS A 161 18.59 -15.11 7.79
N CYS A 162 17.92 -14.75 8.89
CA CYS A 162 17.90 -15.55 10.11
C CYS A 162 17.31 -16.94 9.89
N LEU A 163 16.15 -17.04 9.21
CA LEU A 163 15.49 -18.32 8.91
C LEU A 163 16.33 -19.23 8.00
N GLN A 164 17.20 -18.67 7.17
CA GLN A 164 18.12 -19.40 6.30
C GLN A 164 19.50 -19.63 6.93
N TYR A 165 19.67 -19.36 8.23
CA TYR A 165 20.94 -19.48 8.96
C TYR A 165 22.08 -18.61 8.38
N ARG A 166 21.75 -17.56 7.63
CA ARG A 166 22.67 -16.57 7.04
C ARG A 166 22.83 -15.35 7.96
N TRP A 167 23.22 -15.60 9.22
CA TRP A 167 23.22 -14.59 10.29
C TRP A 167 24.10 -13.35 10.02
N LYS A 168 25.23 -13.56 9.32
CA LYS A 168 26.15 -12.47 8.94
C LYS A 168 25.51 -11.50 7.94
N ASP A 169 24.78 -12.03 6.96
CA ASP A 169 24.08 -11.23 5.95
C ASP A 169 22.86 -10.51 6.56
N GLY A 170 22.23 -11.10 7.58
CA GLY A 170 21.10 -10.50 8.31
C GLY A 170 21.45 -9.18 9.02
N LEU A 171 22.70 -9.03 9.48
CA LEU A 171 23.16 -7.81 10.16
C LEU A 171 23.16 -6.58 9.26
N ASP A 172 23.29 -6.76 7.94
CA ASP A 172 23.23 -5.66 6.97
C ASP A 172 21.81 -5.11 6.79
N TYR A 173 20.79 -5.85 7.22
CA TYR A 173 19.39 -5.43 7.23
C TYR A 173 18.94 -4.87 8.59
N SER A 174 19.85 -4.74 9.57
CA SER A 174 19.53 -4.19 10.88
C SER A 174 19.17 -2.70 10.79
N PRO A 175 18.01 -2.26 11.33
CA PRO A 175 17.60 -0.85 11.33
C PRO A 175 18.61 0.07 12.03
N PHE A 176 19.43 -0.48 12.91
CA PHE A 176 20.41 0.24 13.74
C PHE A 176 21.73 0.54 13.01
N ARG A 177 22.00 -0.07 11.85
CA ARG A 177 23.18 0.25 11.03
C ARG A 177 22.97 1.48 10.14
N THR A 178 21.72 1.80 9.78
CA THR A 178 21.40 3.03 9.08
C THR A 178 21.23 4.13 10.11
N GLY A 179 22.24 4.97 10.34
CA GLY A 179 22.28 6.01 11.37
C GLY A 179 21.24 7.14 11.26
N LYS A 180 19.95 6.82 11.14
CA LYS A 180 18.83 7.77 11.17
C LYS A 180 17.92 7.45 12.35
N PRO A 181 17.61 8.43 13.22
CA PRO A 181 16.71 8.20 14.35
C PRO A 181 15.32 7.80 13.85
N ILE A 182 14.82 6.68 14.35
CA ILE A 182 13.46 6.19 14.09
C ILE A 182 12.54 6.89 15.10
N ALA A 183 11.79 7.90 14.67
CA ALA A 183 10.73 8.49 15.48
C ALA A 183 9.51 7.55 15.44
N PHE A 184 9.30 6.78 16.50
CA PHE A 184 8.07 6.02 16.71
C PHE A 184 6.94 6.99 17.09
N ARG A 185 5.93 7.14 16.24
CA ARG A 185 4.67 7.78 16.63
C ARG A 185 3.75 6.73 17.25
N HIS A 186 3.22 7.07 18.42
CA HIS A 186 2.26 6.32 19.26
C HIS A 186 2.83 5.16 20.10
N GLY A 187 3.39 5.53 21.25
CA GLY A 187 3.06 4.88 22.53
C GLY A 187 3.64 3.51 22.86
N MET A 188 4.27 2.77 21.92
CA MET A 188 4.90 1.50 22.26
C MET A 188 6.30 1.70 22.86
N LYS A 189 6.37 1.84 24.18
CA LYS A 189 7.62 1.61 24.94
C LYS A 189 7.85 0.10 25.01
N VAL A 190 8.67 -0.44 24.11
CA VAL A 190 9.32 -1.73 24.38
C VAL A 190 10.57 -1.43 25.20
N ARG A 191 10.53 -1.77 26.49
CA ARG A 191 11.71 -1.75 27.37
C ARG A 191 12.68 -2.80 26.84
N LEU A 192 13.80 -2.37 26.30
CA LEU A 192 14.94 -3.24 26.04
C LEU A 192 15.75 -3.29 27.34
N ASP A 193 15.39 -4.22 28.24
CA ASP A 193 16.29 -4.61 29.31
C ASP A 193 17.33 -5.55 28.68
N THR A 194 18.36 -4.96 28.08
CA THR A 194 19.61 -5.65 27.78
C THR A 194 20.47 -5.64 29.02
N GLU A 195 20.40 -6.70 29.82
CA GLU A 195 21.52 -7.10 30.67
C GLU A 195 21.94 -8.50 30.23
N TYR A 196 23.06 -8.53 29.51
CA TYR A 196 23.85 -9.73 29.25
C TYR A 196 24.61 -10.08 30.53
N HIS A 197 24.38 -11.29 31.04
CA HIS A 197 25.35 -12.04 31.82
C HIS A 197 25.53 -13.41 31.18
#